data_AF-A0A3B9YGT1-F1
#
_entry.id   AF-A0A3B9YGT1-F1
#
_cell.length_a   1.000
_cell.length_b   1.000
_cell.length_c   1.000
_cell.angle_alpha   90.00
_cell.angle_beta   90.00
_cell.angle_gamma   90.00
#
_symmetry.space_group_name_H-M   'P 1'
#
loop_
_entity.id
_entity.type
_entity.pdbx_description
1 polymer ?
#
loop_
_entity_poly.entity_id
_entity_poly.type
_entity_poly.pdbx_seq_one_letter_code
_entity_poly.pdbx_strand_id
1 'polypeptide(L)'
;MGYHVRRIDPFWKASPVVLTVAVIGALAAMFGYTRWVVDYSRAYLVIMGIGALMMAAGVLLATKPAVSAILGCLGFLGGLITFVLMPNVNTVDMSMGMRMVSALMFTVLYMVLMDALILVVAALYNFFAGSLGGLLLEIEPTGQAETEGE
;
A
#
# COMPACT_ATOMS: atom_id res chain seq x y z
N MET A 1 -28.05 -19.91 -22.18
CA MET A 1 -27.46 -18.85 -21.34
C MET A 1 -26.63 -19.50 -20.24
N GLY A 2 -25.32 -19.61 -20.42
CA GLY A 2 -24.41 -20.10 -19.40
C GLY A 2 -23.77 -18.92 -18.69
N TYR A 3 -24.22 -18.62 -17.48
CA TYR A 3 -23.60 -17.59 -16.65
C TYR A 3 -22.29 -18.15 -16.09
N HIS A 4 -21.14 -17.69 -16.58
CA HIS A 4 -19.85 -18.00 -15.96
C HIS A 4 -19.53 -16.96 -14.90
N VAL A 5 -19.86 -17.27 -13.64
CA VAL A 5 -19.43 -16.47 -12.48
C VAL A 5 -17.93 -16.68 -12.29
N ARG A 6 -17.10 -15.79 -12.85
CA ARG A 6 -15.66 -15.79 -12.56
C ARG A 6 -15.45 -15.04 -11.25
N ARG A 7 -15.17 -15.77 -10.16
CA ARG A 7 -14.81 -15.14 -8.88
C ARG A 7 -13.56 -14.30 -9.10
N ILE A 8 -13.59 -13.03 -8.71
CA ILE A 8 -12.36 -12.27 -8.50
C ILE A 8 -11.58 -13.05 -7.45
N ASP A 9 -10.45 -13.63 -7.84
CA ASP A 9 -9.64 -14.34 -6.88
C ASP A 9 -9.21 -13.35 -5.79
N PRO A 10 -9.42 -13.69 -4.51
CA PRO A 10 -9.03 -12.82 -3.42
C PRO A 10 -7.57 -12.40 -3.58
N PHE A 11 -7.27 -11.13 -3.30
CA PHE A 11 -5.93 -10.56 -3.50
C PHE A 11 -4.81 -11.40 -2.84
N TRP A 12 -5.11 -12.02 -1.70
CA TRP A 12 -4.24 -12.95 -0.96
C TRP A 12 -3.94 -14.27 -1.66
N LYS A 13 -4.74 -14.69 -2.65
CA LYS A 13 -4.47 -15.91 -3.43
C LYS A 13 -3.51 -15.65 -4.58
N ALA A 14 -3.48 -14.44 -5.12
CA ALA A 14 -2.59 -14.08 -6.22
C ALA A 14 -1.14 -13.85 -5.75
N SER A 15 -0.94 -13.36 -4.53
CA SER A 15 0.39 -13.08 -3.98
C SER A 15 0.47 -13.19 -2.44
N PRO A 16 0.18 -14.37 -1.85
CA PRO A 16 0.16 -14.56 -0.38
C PRO A 16 1.50 -14.25 0.28
N VAL A 17 2.60 -14.54 -0.43
CA VAL A 17 3.97 -14.32 0.04
C VAL A 17 4.26 -12.85 0.28
N VAL A 18 3.68 -11.96 -0.52
CA VAL A 18 3.97 -10.54 -0.46
C VAL A 18 3.33 -9.90 0.78
N LEU A 19 2.10 -10.31 1.09
CA LEU A 19 1.40 -9.89 2.30
C LEU A 19 2.08 -10.43 3.57
N THR A 20 2.51 -11.70 3.57
CA THR A 20 3.20 -12.27 4.74
C THR A 20 4.54 -11.57 4.99
N VAL A 21 5.30 -11.24 3.95
CA VAL A 21 6.52 -10.43 4.08
C VAL A 21 6.20 -9.06 4.68
N ALA A 22 5.12 -8.40 4.23
CA ALA A 22 4.72 -7.10 4.78
C ALA A 22 4.37 -7.18 6.27
N VAL A 23 3.61 -8.20 6.68
CA VAL A 23 3.21 -8.42 8.08
C VAL A 23 4.41 -8.77 8.96
N ILE A 24 5.28 -9.68 8.51
CA ILE A 24 6.50 -10.05 9.23
C ILE A 24 7.41 -8.83 9.40
N GLY A 25 7.57 -8.03 8.33
CA GLY A 25 8.32 -6.78 8.38
C GLY A 25 7.77 -5.80 9.42
N ALA A 26 6.44 -5.60 9.45
CA ALA A 26 5.78 -4.75 10.42
C ALA A 26 5.99 -5.24 11.87
N LEU A 27 5.86 -6.55 12.11
CA LEU A 27 6.08 -7.14 13.43
C LEU A 27 7.55 -7.02 13.88
N ALA A 28 8.49 -7.25 12.97
CA ALA A 28 9.91 -7.07 13.23
C ALA A 28 10.25 -5.61 13.53
N ALA A 29 9.66 -4.66 12.79
CA ALA A 29 9.83 -3.23 13.02
C ALA A 29 9.30 -2.82 14.40
N MET A 30 8.11 -3.29 14.78
CA MET A 30 7.50 -3.05 16.07
C MET A 30 8.29 -3.67 17.22
N PHE A 31 8.80 -4.90 17.05
CA PHE A 31 9.67 -5.54 18.03
C PHE A 31 10.99 -4.78 18.21
N GLY A 32 11.63 -4.38 17.11
CA GLY A 32 12.84 -3.56 17.14
C GLY A 32 12.61 -2.23 17.87
N TYR A 33 11.50 -1.54 17.59
CA TYR A 33 11.15 -0.29 18.26
C TYR A 33 10.95 -0.48 19.77
N THR A 34 10.10 -1.44 20.17
CA THR A 34 9.78 -1.68 21.59
C THR A 34 11.01 -2.04 22.41
N ARG A 35 11.95 -2.83 21.85
CA ARG A 35 13.21 -3.15 22.52
C ARG A 35 14.21 -2.01 22.50
N TRP A 36 14.25 -1.22 21.43
CA TRP A 36 15.14 -0.07 21.34
C TRP A 36 14.82 0.98 22.41
N VAL A 37 13.53 1.24 22.68
CA VAL A 37 13.10 2.19 23.72
C VAL A 37 13.59 1.79 25.12
N VAL A 38 13.75 0.49 25.38
CA VAL A 38 14.17 -0.03 26.69
C VAL A 38 15.70 -0.10 26.80
N ASP A 39 16.37 -0.69 25.81
CA ASP A 39 17.79 -1.04 25.90
C ASP A 39 18.72 -0.04 25.19
N TYR A 40 18.19 0.88 24.37
CA TYR A 40 18.94 1.83 23.53
C TYR A 40 20.09 1.21 22.70
N SER A 41 20.04 -0.10 22.44
CA SER A 41 21.07 -0.82 21.71
C SER A 41 20.95 -0.61 20.20
N ARG A 42 22.11 -0.45 19.54
CA ARG A 42 22.20 -0.31 18.08
C ARG A 42 21.66 -1.53 17.32
N ALA A 43 21.68 -2.72 17.93
CA ALA A 43 21.15 -3.92 17.30
C ALA A 43 19.64 -3.81 17.01
N TYR A 44 18.87 -3.21 17.92
CA TYR A 44 17.43 -3.06 17.76
C TYR A 44 17.06 -1.98 16.73
N LEU A 45 17.92 -0.97 16.52
CA LEU A 45 17.77 -0.03 15.40
C LEU A 45 17.90 -0.73 14.04
N VAL A 46 18.83 -1.69 13.93
CA VAL A 46 19.00 -2.47 12.70
C VAL A 46 17.79 -3.35 12.44
N ILE A 47 17.27 -4.04 13.48
CA ILE A 47 16.05 -4.85 13.37
C ILE A 47 14.86 -3.99 12.95
N MET A 48 14.71 -2.80 13.56
CA MET A 48 13.66 -1.84 13.21
C MET A 48 13.77 -1.41 11.74
N GLY A 49 14.96 -1.03 11.29
CA GLY A 49 15.22 -0.60 9.92
C GLY A 49 14.95 -1.70 8.89
N ILE A 50 15.45 -2.91 9.12
CA ILE A 50 15.20 -4.05 8.24
C ILE A 50 13.71 -4.40 8.19
N GLY A 51 13.04 -4.43 9.35
CA GLY A 51 11.60 -4.67 9.41
C GLY A 51 10.78 -3.65 8.63
N ALA A 52 11.11 -2.37 8.77
CA ALA A 52 10.45 -1.29 8.03
C ALA A 52 10.67 -1.41 6.52
N LEU A 53 11.88 -1.76 6.08
CA LEU A 53 12.19 -1.98 4.66
C LEU A 53 11.44 -3.18 4.09
N MET A 54 11.37 -4.29 4.84
CA MET A 54 10.61 -5.47 4.45
C MET A 54 9.12 -5.17 4.33
N MET A 55 8.57 -4.40 5.28
CA MET A 55 7.18 -3.94 5.22
C MET A 55 6.93 -3.11 3.97
N ALA A 56 7.76 -2.08 3.74
CA ALA A 56 7.61 -1.21 2.58
C ALA A 56 7.71 -1.98 1.26
N ALA A 57 8.69 -2.88 1.13
CA ALA A 57 8.84 -3.72 -0.05
C ALA A 57 7.64 -4.65 -0.26
N GLY A 58 7.15 -5.31 0.80
CA GLY A 58 5.96 -6.14 0.73
C GLY A 58 4.74 -5.34 0.27
N VAL A 59 4.52 -4.16 0.83
CA VAL A 59 3.38 -3.32 0.45
C VAL A 59 3.48 -2.87 -1.01
N LEU A 60 4.64 -2.38 -1.46
CA LEU A 60 4.83 -1.87 -2.82
C LEU A 60 4.77 -2.96 -3.90
N LEU A 61 5.20 -4.18 -3.57
CA LEU A 61 5.06 -5.32 -4.47
C LEU A 61 3.62 -5.85 -4.53
N ALA A 62 2.83 -5.58 -3.50
CA ALA A 62 1.42 -5.95 -3.44
C ALA A 62 0.54 -4.95 -4.19
N THR A 63 0.87 -3.66 -4.16
CA THR A 63 0.09 -2.61 -4.82
C THR A 63 0.42 -2.48 -6.31
N LYS A 64 -0.58 -2.06 -7.08
CA LYS A 64 -0.38 -1.77 -8.51
C LYS A 64 0.46 -0.49 -8.62
N PRO A 65 1.51 -0.45 -9.47
CA PRO A 65 2.43 0.68 -9.53
C PRO A 65 1.74 2.00 -9.89
N ALA A 66 0.65 1.96 -10.66
CA ALA A 66 -0.15 3.15 -10.96
C ALA A 66 -0.80 3.77 -9.72
N VAL A 67 -1.30 2.95 -8.78
CA VAL A 67 -1.94 3.42 -7.54
C VAL A 67 -0.88 4.04 -6.64
N SER A 68 0.25 3.35 -6.46
CA SER A 68 1.38 3.85 -5.67
C SER A 68 1.93 5.16 -6.24
N ALA A 69 2.03 5.30 -7.56
CA ALA A 69 2.50 6.54 -8.19
C ALA A 69 1.56 7.73 -7.92
N ILE A 70 0.24 7.50 -7.97
CA ILE A 70 -0.75 8.55 -7.65
C ILE A 70 -0.62 8.96 -6.18
N LEU A 71 -0.55 7.99 -5.26
CA LEU A 71 -0.41 8.26 -3.84
C LEU A 71 0.93 8.92 -3.50
N GLY A 72 2.00 8.53 -4.19
CA GLY A 72 3.30 9.19 -4.12
C GLY A 72 3.23 10.63 -4.60
N CYS A 73 2.54 10.92 -5.71
CA CYS A 73 2.36 12.29 -6.19
C CYS A 73 1.56 13.15 -5.18
N LEU A 74 0.49 12.60 -4.60
CA LEU A 74 -0.28 13.27 -3.56
C LEU A 74 0.54 13.50 -2.29
N GLY A 75 1.32 12.50 -1.86
CA GLY A 75 2.25 12.61 -0.74
C GLY A 75 3.34 13.66 -0.99
N PHE A 76 3.84 13.74 -2.23
CA PHE A 76 4.81 14.74 -2.64
C PHE A 76 4.25 16.15 -2.59
N LEU A 77 3.05 16.36 -3.16
CA LEU A 77 2.38 17.66 -3.09
C LEU A 77 2.13 18.06 -1.63
N GLY A 78 1.63 17.13 -0.81
CA GLY A 78 1.41 17.36 0.62
C GLY A 78 2.69 17.69 1.38
N GLY A 79 3.78 16.97 1.11
CA GLY A 79 5.09 17.21 1.71
C GLY A 79 5.66 18.56 1.29
N LEU A 80 5.55 18.90 0.01
CA LEU A 80 6.04 20.17 -0.52
C LEU A 80 5.28 21.36 0.08
N ILE A 81 3.96 21.24 0.24
CA ILE A 81 3.15 22.23 0.95
C ILE A 81 3.59 22.37 2.42
N THR A 82 3.71 21.25 3.12
CA THR A 82 3.93 21.22 4.58
C THR A 82 5.35 21.63 5.00
N PHE A 83 6.35 21.23 4.23
CA PHE A 83 7.76 21.44 4.60
C PHE A 83 8.40 22.61 3.87
N VAL A 84 7.95 22.94 2.64
CA VAL A 84 8.62 23.92 1.78
C VAL A 84 7.80 25.20 1.62
N LEU A 85 6.54 25.12 1.17
CA LEU A 85 5.72 26.30 0.86
C LEU A 85 5.14 26.97 2.10
N MET A 86 4.69 26.18 3.07
CA MET A 86 4.08 26.65 4.31
C MET A 86 4.74 25.95 5.50
N PRO A 87 6.02 26.28 5.80
CA PRO A 87 6.73 25.66 6.90
C PRO A 87 6.03 25.97 8.23
N ASN A 88 5.89 24.95 9.06
CA ASN A 88 5.32 25.07 10.41
C ASN A 88 6.41 25.44 11.43
N VAL A 89 6.03 25.67 12.68
CA VAL A 89 6.95 26.02 13.77
C VAL A 89 8.09 25.00 13.98
N ASN A 90 7.90 23.75 13.57
CA ASN A 90 8.91 22.69 13.68
C ASN A 90 9.87 22.65 12.49
N THR A 91 9.56 23.32 11.37
CA THR A 91 10.35 23.29 10.13
C THR A 91 10.89 24.67 9.74
N VAL A 92 10.49 25.72 10.46
CA VAL A 92 10.88 27.11 10.18
C VAL A 92 12.39 27.35 10.31
N ASP A 93 13.06 26.72 11.27
CA ASP A 93 14.51 26.86 11.46
C ASP A 93 15.33 25.90 10.60
N MET A 94 14.67 24.98 9.88
CA MET A 94 15.36 24.05 9.00
C MET A 94 15.86 24.75 7.74
N SER A 95 17.07 24.42 7.33
CA SER A 95 17.60 24.83 6.03
C SER A 95 16.74 24.30 4.89
N MET A 96 16.75 24.99 3.74
CA MET A 96 15.96 24.58 2.56
C MET A 96 16.26 23.14 2.12
N GLY A 97 17.52 22.69 2.22
CA GLY A 97 17.89 21.32 1.92
C GLY A 97 17.25 20.30 2.86
N MET A 98 17.21 20.59 4.17
CA MET A 98 16.56 19.73 5.15
C MET A 98 15.04 19.66 4.92
N ARG A 99 14.41 20.78 4.58
CA ARG A 99 12.98 20.83 4.24
C ARG A 99 12.65 19.95 3.03
N MET A 100 13.48 19.97 1.99
CA MET A 100 13.33 19.10 0.82
C MET A 100 13.48 17.61 1.16
N VAL A 101 14.48 17.26 1.98
CA VAL A 101 14.65 15.87 2.45
C VAL A 101 13.43 15.41 3.27
N SER A 102 12.90 16.26 4.16
CA SER A 102 11.68 15.96 4.92
C SER A 102 10.46 15.78 4.02
N ALA A 103 10.31 16.62 2.98
CA ALA A 103 9.24 16.46 2.00
C ALA A 103 9.33 15.11 1.26
N LEU A 104 10.53 14.71 0.84
CA LEU A 104 10.76 13.42 0.17
C LEU A 104 10.50 12.23 1.12
N MET A 105 10.96 12.32 2.37
CA MET A 105 10.69 11.28 3.38
C MET A 105 9.20 11.15 3.67
N PHE A 106 8.50 12.27 3.81
CA PHE A 106 7.05 12.30 3.96
C PHE A 106 6.35 11.66 2.76
N THR A 107 6.81 11.96 1.54
CA THR A 107 6.27 11.40 0.30
C THR A 107 6.32 9.87 0.31
N VAL A 108 7.50 9.31 0.60
CA VAL A 108 7.70 7.85 0.63
C VAL A 108 6.87 7.21 1.74
N LEU A 109 6.88 7.80 2.93
CA LEU A 109 6.11 7.29 4.07
C LEU A 109 4.60 7.31 3.77
N TYR A 110 4.10 8.43 3.24
CA TYR A 110 2.69 8.61 2.89
C TYR A 110 2.25 7.58 1.85
N MET A 111 3.04 7.40 0.78
CA MET A 111 2.78 6.40 -0.24
C MET A 111 2.67 5.00 0.35
N VAL A 112 3.67 4.56 1.15
CA VAL A 112 3.69 3.22 1.74
C VAL A 112 2.54 3.03 2.74
N LEU A 113 2.23 4.03 3.57
CA LEU A 113 1.13 3.94 4.54
C LEU A 113 -0.23 3.88 3.85
N MET A 114 -0.46 4.69 2.82
CA MET A 114 -1.72 4.68 2.08
C MET A 114 -1.90 3.39 1.27
N ASP A 115 -0.82 2.88 0.68
CA ASP A 115 -0.84 1.57 0.03
C ASP A 115 -1.18 0.46 1.03
N ALA A 116 -0.56 0.47 2.21
CA ALA A 116 -0.85 -0.49 3.28
C ALA A 116 -2.33 -0.42 3.71
N LEU A 117 -2.88 0.80 3.85
CA LEU A 117 -4.29 1.00 4.17
C LEU A 117 -5.21 0.42 3.09
N ILE A 118 -4.93 0.68 1.82
CA ILE A 118 -5.71 0.12 0.70
C ILE A 118 -5.67 -1.41 0.73
N LEU A 119 -4.51 -2.00 0.99
CA LEU A 119 -4.39 -3.45 1.13
C LEU A 119 -5.24 -4.00 2.27
N VAL A 120 -5.27 -3.32 3.43
CA VAL A 120 -6.15 -3.67 4.56
C VAL A 120 -7.63 -3.51 4.22
N VAL A 121 -8.01 -2.50 3.43
CA VAL A 121 -9.41 -2.33 3.00
C VAL A 121 -9.81 -3.41 2.00
N ALA A 122 -8.97 -3.69 1.00
CA ALA A 122 -9.20 -4.76 0.03
C ALA A 122 -9.28 -6.13 0.71
N ALA A 123 -8.44 -6.31 1.73
CA ALA A 123 -8.46 -7.43 2.63
C ALA A 123 -9.82 -7.62 3.31
N LEU A 124 -10.29 -6.60 4.02
CA LEU A 124 -11.58 -6.62 4.70
C LEU A 124 -12.74 -6.83 3.71
N TYR A 125 -12.72 -6.16 2.56
CA TYR A 125 -13.71 -6.35 1.50
C TYR A 125 -13.81 -7.83 1.09
N ASN A 126 -12.68 -8.49 0.86
CA ASN A 126 -12.68 -9.91 0.47
C ASN A 126 -13.16 -10.83 1.59
N PHE A 127 -12.82 -10.53 2.86
CA PHE A 127 -13.30 -11.29 4.01
C PHE A 127 -14.83 -11.23 4.12
N PHE A 128 -15.40 -10.03 3.99
CA PHE A 128 -16.86 -9.85 4.03
C PHE A 128 -17.56 -10.34 2.76
N ALA A 129 -17.00 -10.13 1.57
CA ALA A 129 -17.57 -10.62 0.30
C ALA A 129 -17.61 -12.16 0.23
N GLY A 130 -16.65 -12.84 0.86
CA GLY A 130 -16.66 -14.30 1.02
C GLY A 130 -17.81 -14.80 1.90
N SER A 131 -18.24 -13.98 2.87
CA SER A 131 -19.39 -14.28 3.75
C SER A 131 -20.74 -13.83 3.18
N LEU A 132 -20.75 -12.82 2.28
CA LEU A 132 -21.96 -12.17 1.77
C LEU A 132 -22.31 -12.52 0.31
N GLY A 133 -21.44 -13.26 -0.40
CA GLY A 133 -21.69 -13.68 -1.79
C GLY A 133 -21.47 -12.54 -2.79
N GLY A 134 -20.20 -12.22 -3.10
CA GLY A 134 -19.87 -11.23 -4.13
C GLY A 134 -20.36 -11.64 -5.53
N LEU A 135 -21.39 -10.96 -6.03
CA LEU A 135 -21.92 -11.10 -7.39
C LEU A 135 -21.35 -9.99 -8.28
N LEU A 136 -20.57 -10.38 -9.30
CA LEU A 136 -20.17 -9.52 -10.41
C LEU A 136 -21.05 -9.87 -11.62
N LEU A 137 -21.84 -8.93 -12.12
CA LEU A 137 -22.66 -9.07 -13.33
C LEU A 137 -21.93 -8.38 -14.49
N GLU A 138 -21.28 -9.15 -15.35
CA GLU A 138 -20.78 -8.68 -16.64
C GLU A 138 -21.88 -8.89 -17.70
N ILE A 139 -22.30 -7.81 -18.36
CA ILE A 139 -23.24 -7.85 -19.48
C ILE A 139 -22.40 -8.05 -20.75
N GLU A 140 -22.52 -9.21 -21.37
CA GLU A 140 -21.88 -9.50 -22.67
C GLU A 140 -22.64 -8.76 -23.79
N PRO A 141 -21.98 -8.01 -24.68
CA PRO A 141 -22.65 -7.35 -25.79
C PRO A 141 -23.01 -8.39 -26.86
N THR A 142 -24.30 -8.71 -26.96
CA THR A 142 -24.86 -9.55 -28.03
C THR A 142 -24.63 -8.92 -29.40
N GLY A 143 -23.79 -9.57 -30.21
CA GLY A 143 -23.61 -9.30 -31.62
C GLY A 143 -23.57 -10.61 -32.42
N GLN A 144 -24.58 -11.47 -32.25
CA GLN A 144 -24.93 -12.46 -33.27
C GLN A 144 -25.79 -11.74 -34.31
N ALA A 145 -25.23 -11.51 -35.49
CA ALA A 145 -26.00 -11.33 -36.72
C ALA A 145 -25.82 -12.61 -37.54
N GLU A 146 -26.95 -13.23 -37.81
CA GLU A 146 -27.18 -14.40 -38.64
C GLU A 146 -26.65 -14.19 -40.07
N THR A 147 -26.08 -15.24 -40.65
CA THR A 147 -26.28 -15.68 -42.05
C THR A 147 -25.92 -17.17 -42.09
N GLU A 148 -26.90 -18.07 -41.99
CA GLU A 148 -27.40 -18.88 -43.13
C GLU A 148 -26.25 -19.66 -43.80
N GLY A 149 -26.12 -20.99 -43.70
CA GLY A 149 -27.18 -21.95 -44.01
C GLY A 149 -27.11 -22.36 -45.48
N GLU A 150 -26.00 -22.96 -45.92
CA GLU A 150 -25.84 -24.06 -46.91
C GLU A 150 -24.36 -24.29 -47.26
#